data_AF-X1KY28-F1
#
_entry.id   AF-X1KY28-F1
#
_cell.length_a   1.000
_cell.length_b   1.000
_cell.length_c   1.000
_cell.angle_alpha   90.00
_cell.angle_beta   90.00
_cell.angle_gamma   90.00
#
_symmetry.space_group_name_H-M   'P 1'
#
loop_
_entity.id
_entity.type
_entity.pdbx_description
1 polymer ?
#
loop_
_entity_poly.entity_id
_entity_poly.type
_entity_poly.pdbx_seq_one_letter_code
_entity_poly.pdbx_strand_id
1 'polypeptide(L)' 'MREEIKVVHVGLGPLGSRIARHILNERTGIGYVGAIDILPEIVGKDLGEVIGAGRRSIQQSADSWNIRCQSR' A
#
# COMPACT_ATOMS: atom_id res chain seq x y z
N MET A 1 10.10 2.98 22.19
CA MET A 1 9.20 2.97 21.02
C MET A 1 9.77 2.00 20.02
N ARG A 2 8.99 1.04 19.51
CA ARG A 2 9.47 0.20 18.39
C ARG A 2 9.29 1.04 17.13
N GLU A 3 10.36 1.27 16.39
CA GLU A 3 10.26 1.99 15.12
C GLU A 3 9.36 1.22 14.16
N GLU A 4 8.42 1.92 13.55
CA GLU A 4 7.53 1.35 12.54
C GLU A 4 8.30 1.16 11.23
N ILE A 5 8.26 -0.05 10.69
CA ILE A 5 8.90 -0.34 9.41
C ILE A 5 8.02 0.24 8.30
N LYS A 6 8.55 1.27 7.64
CA LYS A 6 7.90 1.91 6.48
C LYS A 6 8.13 1.06 5.24
N VAL A 7 7.05 0.59 4.63
CA VAL A 7 7.10 -0.31 3.48
C VAL A 7 6.37 0.26 2.27
N VAL A 8 6.90 -0.06 1.09
CA VAL A 8 6.23 0.11 -0.20
C VAL A 8 5.85 -1.27 -0.71
N HIS A 9 4.60 -1.46 -1.10
CA HIS A 9 4.17 -2.70 -1.74
C HIS A 9 4.33 -2.61 -3.24
N VAL A 10 4.87 -3.64 -3.89
CA VAL A 10 4.98 -3.69 -5.36
C VAL A 10 4.21 -4.88 -5.86
N GLY A 11 3.21 -4.64 -6.71
CA GLY A 11 2.31 -5.65 -7.24
C GLY A 11 1.14 -5.94 -6.29
N LEU A 12 -0.04 -5.46 -6.64
CA LEU A 12 -1.34 -5.68 -6.01
C LEU A 12 -2.25 -6.61 -6.81
N GLY A 13 -1.64 -7.59 -7.48
CA GLY A 13 -2.39 -8.73 -8.01
C GLY A 13 -3.16 -9.50 -6.92
N PRO A 14 -3.85 -10.60 -7.27
CA PRO A 14 -4.71 -11.34 -6.33
C PRO A 14 -4.02 -11.77 -5.03
N LEU A 15 -2.74 -12.14 -5.10
CA LEU A 15 -1.93 -12.48 -3.93
C LEU A 15 -1.43 -11.23 -3.18
N GLY A 16 -0.91 -10.23 -3.91
CA GLY A 16 -0.37 -8.99 -3.33
C GLY A 16 -1.43 -8.27 -2.50
N SER A 17 -2.64 -8.15 -3.03
CA SER A 17 -3.78 -7.56 -2.31
C SER A 17 -4.16 -8.31 -1.03
N ARG A 18 -4.07 -9.65 -1.03
CA ARG A 18 -4.31 -10.47 0.18
C ARG A 18 -3.20 -10.27 1.22
N ILE A 19 -1.94 -10.21 0.79
CA ILE A 19 -0.80 -9.96 1.67
C ILE A 19 -0.90 -8.54 2.27
N ALA A 20 -1.16 -7.53 1.45
CA ALA A 20 -1.31 -6.15 1.90
C ALA A 20 -2.46 -6.02 2.91
N ARG A 21 -3.61 -6.66 2.65
CA ARG A 21 -4.74 -6.72 3.60
C ARG A 21 -4.35 -7.41 4.90
N HIS A 22 -3.68 -8.56 4.83
CA HIS A 22 -3.26 -9.30 6.03
C HIS A 22 -2.26 -8.50 6.88
N ILE A 23 -1.27 -7.86 6.26
CA ILE A 23 -0.29 -7.02 6.97
C ILE A 23 -1.01 -5.84 7.63
N LEU A 24 -1.90 -5.15 6.92
CA LEU A 24 -2.63 -4.00 7.45
C LEU A 24 -3.57 -4.32 8.62
N ASN A 25 -4.12 -5.53 8.67
CA ASN A 25 -5.08 -5.93 9.69
C ASN A 25 -4.43 -6.67 10.86
N GLU A 26 -3.42 -7.49 10.61
CA GLU A 26 -2.89 -8.45 11.59
C GLU A 26 -1.48 -8.11 12.10
N ARG A 27 -0.73 -7.23 11.41
CA ARG A 27 0.65 -6.90 11.79
C ARG A 27 0.74 -5.50 12.38
N THR A 28 1.25 -5.44 13.62
CA THR A 28 1.62 -4.19 14.28
C THR A 28 3.09 -3.87 14.01
N GLY A 29 3.40 -2.61 13.70
CA GLY A 29 4.78 -2.15 13.47
C GLY A 29 5.22 -2.16 12.00
N ILE A 30 4.28 -2.35 11.07
CA ILE A 30 4.51 -2.18 9.63
C ILE A 30 3.53 -1.11 9.13
N GLY A 31 4.07 -0.01 8.60
CA GLY A 31 3.32 1.10 8.04
C GLY A 31 3.54 1.19 6.53
N TYR A 32 2.46 1.20 5.76
CA TYR A 32 2.57 1.42 4.31
C TYR A 32 2.70 2.90 4.01
N VAL A 33 3.73 3.26 3.24
CA VAL A 33 3.97 4.65 2.79
C VAL A 33 3.64 4.85 1.31
N GLY A 34 3.37 3.77 0.58
CA GLY A 34 3.02 3.78 -0.83
C GLY A 34 2.82 2.36 -1.38
N ALA A 35 2.29 2.25 -2.58
CA ALA A 35 2.26 1.01 -3.32
C ALA A 35 2.36 1.25 -4.83
N ILE A 36 2.92 0.28 -5.55
CA ILE A 36 3.21 0.33 -6.98
C ILE A 36 2.47 -0.80 -7.67
N ASP A 37 1.73 -0.48 -8.73
CA ASP A 37 1.24 -1.48 -9.68
C ASP A 37 1.06 -0.86 -11.07
N ILE A 38 1.24 -1.68 -12.11
CA ILE A 38 1.05 -1.28 -13.50
C ILE A 38 -0.41 -1.33 -13.95
N LEU A 39 -1.29 -1.99 -13.17
CA LEU A 39 -2.70 -2.16 -13.46
C LEU A 39 -3.41 -0.79 -13.47
N PRO A 40 -3.86 -0.30 -14.64
CA PRO A 40 -4.42 1.05 -14.76
C PRO A 40 -5.73 1.22 -13.97
N GLU A 41 -6.40 0.12 -13.64
CA GLU A 41 -7.60 0.08 -12.83
C GLU A 41 -7.37 0.41 -11.34
N ILE A 42 -6.14 0.28 -10.83
CA ILE A 42 -5.80 0.56 -9.43
C ILE A 42 -4.84 1.73 -9.25
N VAL A 43 -4.11 2.12 -10.30
CA VAL A 43 -3.26 3.32 -10.29
C VAL A 43 -4.08 4.56 -9.91
N GLY A 44 -3.53 5.38 -9.01
CA GLY A 44 -4.19 6.59 -8.51
C GLY A 44 -5.29 6.36 -7.47
N LYS A 45 -5.69 5.11 -7.22
CA LYS A 45 -6.62 4.76 -6.12
C LYS A 45 -5.89 4.68 -4.78
N ASP A 46 -6.67 4.66 -3.71
CA ASP A 46 -6.18 4.38 -2.37
C ASP A 46 -5.91 2.87 -2.19
N LEU A 47 -4.78 2.50 -1.60
CA LEU A 47 -4.45 1.11 -1.28
C LEU A 47 -5.57 0.43 -0.50
N GLY A 48 -6.13 1.13 0.48
CA GLY A 48 -7.20 0.61 1.31
C GLY A 48 -8.51 0.38 0.54
N GLU A 49 -8.80 1.20 -0.47
CA GLU A 49 -9.93 0.96 -1.39
C GLU A 49 -9.64 -0.26 -2.30
N VAL A 50 -8.44 -0.37 -2.85
CA VAL A 50 -8.02 -1.49 -3.73
C VAL A 50 -8.10 -2.83 -3.00
N ILE A 51 -7.60 -2.89 -1.77
CA ILE A 51 -7.62 -4.12 -0.98
C ILE A 51 -8.90 -4.31 -0.18
N GLY A 52 -9.89 -3.42 -0.27
CA GLY A 52 -11.15 -3.50 0.48
C GLY A 52 -11.00 -3.45 2.01
N ALA A 53 -10.08 -2.62 2.51
CA ALA A 53 -9.83 -2.37 3.95
C ALA A 53 -10.27 -0.96 4.39
N GLY A 54 -11.05 -0.24 3.57
CA GLY A 54 -11.46 1.15 3.80
C GLY A 54 -10.35 2.14 3.45
N ARG A 55 -10.64 3.45 3.40
CA ARG A 55 -9.66 4.46 2.95
C ARG A 55 -8.49 4.59 3.93
N ARG A 56 -7.25 4.51 3.45
CA ARG A 56 -6.01 4.55 4.24
C ARG A 56 -5.06 5.70 3.89
N SER A 57 -5.44 6.57 2.95
CA SER A 57 -4.62 7.67 2.40
C SER A 57 -3.25 7.21 1.88
N ILE A 58 -3.20 6.07 1.20
CA ILE A 58 -1.97 5.53 0.58
C ILE A 58 -2.20 5.46 -0.93
N GLN A 59 -1.50 6.29 -1.69
CA GLN A 59 -1.68 6.35 -3.14
C GLN A 59 -0.95 5.21 -3.86
N GLN A 60 -1.62 4.62 -4.84
CA GLN A 60 -1.01 3.75 -5.84
C GLN A 60 -0.33 4.56 -6.94
N SER A 61 0.89 4.19 -7.28
CA SER A 61 1.63 4.75 -8.43
C SER A 61 1.89 3.67 -9.48
N ALA A 62 1.85 4.04 -10.76
CA ALA A 62 2.38 3.20 -11.84
C ALA A 62 3.91 3.25 -11.90
N ASP A 63 4.49 4.34 -11.42
CA ASP A 63 5.92 4.64 -11.51
C ASP A 63 6.57 4.59 -10.13
N SER A 64 7.65 3.81 -10.00
CA SER A 64 8.40 3.72 -8.75
C SER A 64 9.04 5.04 -8.35
N TRP A 65 9.39 5.87 -9.34
CA TRP A 65 10.07 7.15 -9.13
C TRP A 65 9.17 8.21 -8.51
N ASN A 66 7.84 8.08 -8.68
CA ASN A 66 6.86 9.06 -8.22
C ASN A 66 6.17 8.66 -6.90
N ILE A 67 6.63 7.60 -6.23
CA ILE A 67 6.14 7.29 -4.89
C ILE A 67 6.59 8.38 -3.93
N ARG A 68 5.62 9.22 -3.58
CA ARG A 68 5.77 10.17 -2.50
C ARG A 68 5.58 9.39 -1.21
N CYS A 69 6.66 9.26 -0.46
CA CYS A 69 6.61 8.68 0.89
C CYS A 69 5.66 9.54 1.72
N GLN A 70 4.43 9.08 1.94
CA GLN A 70 3.47 9.79 2.78
C GLN A 70 3.84 9.50 4.23
N SER A 71 4.82 10.25 4.75
CA SER A 71 5.14 10.23 6.18
C SER A 71 4.08 11.06 6.90
N ARG A 72 3.14 10.39 7.57
CA ARG A 72 2.59 10.93 8.80
C ARG A 72 3.59 10.74 9.94
#